data_AF-A0A2S6BUM3-F1
#
_entry.id   AF-A0A2S6BUM3-F1
#
_cell.length_a   1.000
_cell.length_b   1.000
_cell.length_c   1.000
_cell.angle_alpha   90.00
_cell.angle_beta   90.00
_cell.angle_gamma   90.00
#
_symmetry.space_group_name_H-M   'P 1'
#
loop_
_entity.id
_entity.type
_entity.pdbx_description
1 polymer ?
#
loop_
_entity_poly.entity_id
_entity_poly.type
_entity_poly.pdbx_seq_one_letter_code
_entity_poly.pdbx_strand_id
1 'polypeptide(L)'
;MSTSEVTVPVWGTSDGVHVPPTNQSLYRDDSHYRYHLANLWAKRAGATREDTTFKLNQLPTGYSGWQRTRQYPDGRRHVDRYLYGHPSGRRFDSMPKAWTHFQHWLEFGHGNGCPCVLCGGRTVTATPQIAHEYSPAVMNLDCSKIALTTPYSILGLGLTATNDQIRQAYTSRFLVVEIDSDDPTSYGHRSLVSLSRAKEMLEDERPIGRQLLDRCIRFAKEGQGKDEPWNFLGVARDASEEQIETAYQVCKANWSEYERWAPLVLRCIEAGRGAMLRALS
;
A
#
# COMPACT_ATOMS: atom_id res chain seq x y z
N MET A 1 -15.04 23.96 -26.33
CA MET A 1 -15.71 22.82 -25.68
C MET A 1 -15.72 23.10 -24.18
N SER A 2 -16.87 22.98 -23.52
CA SER A 2 -16.99 23.29 -22.08
C SER A 2 -16.51 22.08 -21.28
N THR A 3 -15.37 22.20 -20.60
CA THR A 3 -14.88 21.15 -19.69
C THR A 3 -15.80 21.06 -18.49
N SER A 4 -16.29 19.86 -18.18
CA SER A 4 -17.06 19.62 -16.96
C SER A 4 -16.11 19.58 -15.76
N GLU A 5 -16.33 20.41 -14.73
CA GLU A 5 -15.59 20.33 -13.46
C GLU A 5 -16.39 19.50 -12.46
N VAL A 6 -15.79 18.42 -11.96
CA VAL A 6 -16.36 17.56 -10.93
C VAL A 6 -15.66 17.83 -9.61
N THR A 7 -16.43 18.29 -8.62
CA THR A 7 -15.93 18.46 -7.25
C THR A 7 -16.00 17.13 -6.51
N VAL A 8 -14.84 16.61 -6.10
CA VAL A 8 -14.70 15.38 -5.34
C VAL A 8 -14.62 15.73 -3.85
N PRO A 9 -15.48 15.15 -2.98
CA PRO A 9 -15.34 15.33 -1.54
C PRO A 9 -14.03 14.70 -1.07
N VAL A 10 -13.24 15.44 -0.30
CA VAL A 10 -12.06 14.87 0.35
C VAL A 10 -12.49 13.77 1.31
N TRP A 11 -11.68 12.72 1.42
CA TRP A 11 -11.91 11.62 2.35
C TRP A 11 -11.89 12.12 3.80
N GLY A 12 -12.77 11.56 4.64
CA GLY A 12 -13.08 12.11 5.97
C GLY A 12 -11.99 12.01 7.03
N THR A 13 -10.94 11.21 6.82
CA THR A 13 -9.85 11.01 7.80
C THR A 13 -8.50 11.38 7.21
N SER A 14 -7.66 12.10 7.93
CA SER A 14 -6.31 12.50 7.47
C SER A 14 -5.35 12.50 8.65
N ASP A 15 -4.06 12.21 8.39
CA ASP A 15 -2.98 12.36 9.36
C ASP A 15 -2.38 13.76 9.40
N GLY A 16 -3.02 14.74 8.79
CA GLY A 16 -2.46 16.09 8.76
C GLY A 16 -2.35 16.69 10.16
N VAL A 17 -1.17 17.22 10.49
CA VAL A 17 -0.87 17.80 11.82
C VAL A 17 -0.91 19.34 11.84
N HIS A 18 -1.53 19.98 10.85
CA HIS A 18 -1.73 21.44 10.78
C HIS A 18 -0.44 22.28 10.89
N VAL A 19 0.71 21.73 10.48
CA VAL A 19 2.00 22.43 10.56
C VAL A 19 2.10 23.48 9.44
N PRO A 20 2.16 24.79 9.73
CA PRO A 20 2.40 25.81 8.71
C PRO A 20 3.91 25.95 8.42
N PRO A 21 4.30 26.58 7.30
CA PRO A 21 5.68 27.00 7.09
C PRO A 21 6.11 28.03 8.14
N THR A 22 7.36 27.91 8.57
CA THR A 22 8.03 28.94 9.40
C THR A 22 8.55 30.12 8.57
N ASN A 23 8.63 29.98 7.25
CA ASN A 23 9.20 30.99 6.36
C ASN A 23 8.12 31.95 5.84
N GLN A 24 8.29 33.25 6.13
CA GLN A 24 7.37 34.33 5.75
C GLN A 24 7.29 34.62 4.23
N SER A 25 8.23 34.09 3.43
CA SER A 25 8.24 34.28 1.97
C SER A 25 7.33 33.30 1.20
N LEU A 26 6.68 32.37 1.90
CA LEU A 26 5.74 31.42 1.31
C LEU A 26 4.32 31.99 1.38
N TYR A 27 3.58 31.89 0.28
CA TYR A 27 2.16 32.24 0.25
C TYR A 27 1.31 30.98 0.06
N ARG A 28 0.16 30.95 0.72
CA ARG A 28 -0.74 29.80 0.70
C ARG A 28 -1.48 29.72 -0.64
N ASP A 29 -1.45 28.55 -1.26
CA ASP A 29 -2.24 28.23 -2.45
C ASP A 29 -2.53 26.72 -2.46
N ASP A 30 -3.75 26.38 -2.06
CA ASP A 30 -4.22 24.99 -2.02
C ASP A 30 -4.72 24.52 -3.40
N SER A 31 -4.97 25.44 -4.34
CA SER A 31 -5.67 25.16 -5.60
C SER A 31 -4.90 24.16 -6.45
N HIS A 32 -3.60 24.40 -6.63
CA HIS A 32 -2.72 23.49 -7.36
C HIS A 32 -2.82 22.05 -6.82
N TYR A 33 -2.78 21.89 -5.50
CA TYR A 33 -2.81 20.57 -4.89
C TYR A 33 -4.19 19.91 -4.98
N ARG A 34 -5.28 20.69 -4.84
CA ARG A 34 -6.66 20.18 -4.97
C ARG A 34 -6.96 19.62 -6.36
N TYR A 35 -6.51 20.28 -7.42
CA TYR A 35 -6.69 19.79 -8.79
C TYR A 35 -5.85 18.54 -9.05
N HIS A 36 -4.55 18.60 -8.74
CA HIS A 36 -3.65 17.49 -9.03
C HIS A 36 -3.97 16.23 -8.23
N LEU A 37 -4.31 16.34 -6.93
CA LEU A 37 -4.70 15.18 -6.13
C LEU A 37 -6.00 14.56 -6.64
N ALA A 38 -6.99 15.37 -7.01
CA ALA A 38 -8.25 14.87 -7.54
C ALA A 38 -8.05 14.12 -8.87
N ASN A 39 -7.21 14.63 -9.76
CA ASN A 39 -6.90 13.95 -11.03
C ASN A 39 -6.13 12.63 -10.81
N LEU A 40 -5.19 12.60 -9.87
CA LEU A 40 -4.47 11.36 -9.52
C LEU A 40 -5.41 10.33 -8.90
N TRP A 41 -6.32 10.76 -8.04
CA TRP A 41 -7.38 9.92 -7.48
C TRP A 41 -8.32 9.38 -8.57
N ALA A 42 -8.82 10.25 -9.45
CA ALA A 42 -9.73 9.85 -10.52
C ALA A 42 -9.08 8.85 -11.48
N LYS A 43 -7.81 9.06 -11.83
CA LYS A 43 -7.02 8.13 -12.64
C LYS A 43 -6.89 6.76 -11.97
N ARG A 44 -6.65 6.73 -10.67
CA ARG A 44 -6.55 5.49 -9.89
C ARG A 44 -7.90 4.78 -9.79
N ALA A 45 -8.98 5.53 -9.58
CA ALA A 45 -10.33 4.99 -9.47
C ALA A 45 -10.92 4.52 -10.82
N GLY A 46 -10.20 4.69 -11.93
CA GLY A 46 -10.73 4.42 -13.27
C GLY A 46 -11.83 5.39 -13.71
N ALA A 47 -11.95 6.53 -13.04
CA ALA A 47 -13.01 7.51 -13.25
C ALA A 47 -12.65 8.60 -14.28
N THR A 48 -11.47 8.53 -14.90
CA THR A 48 -11.03 9.50 -15.92
C THR A 48 -11.92 9.43 -17.16
N ARG A 49 -12.47 10.58 -17.56
CA ARG A 49 -13.21 10.78 -18.81
C ARG A 49 -12.52 11.87 -19.62
N GLU A 50 -12.56 11.74 -20.94
CA GLU A 50 -12.22 12.84 -21.84
C GLU A 50 -13.17 14.02 -21.54
N ASP A 51 -12.64 15.23 -21.42
CA ASP A 51 -13.36 16.48 -21.08
C ASP A 51 -13.88 16.66 -19.64
N THR A 52 -13.42 15.85 -18.68
CA THR A 52 -13.71 16.07 -17.24
C THR A 52 -12.46 16.47 -16.47
N THR A 53 -12.56 17.58 -15.73
CA THR A 53 -11.56 18.03 -14.76
C THR A 53 -12.02 17.72 -13.35
N PHE A 54 -11.15 17.15 -12.52
CA PHE A 54 -11.47 16.83 -11.14
C PHE A 54 -10.81 17.83 -10.19
N LYS A 55 -11.52 18.18 -9.12
CA LYS A 55 -11.03 19.07 -8.07
C LYS A 55 -11.50 18.60 -6.71
N LEU A 56 -10.61 18.51 -5.73
CA LEU A 56 -11.04 18.25 -4.35
C LEU A 56 -11.80 19.47 -3.80
N ASN A 57 -12.87 19.26 -3.03
CA ASN A 57 -13.57 20.36 -2.33
C ASN A 57 -12.64 21.10 -1.36
N GLN A 58 -11.69 20.40 -0.75
CA GLN A 58 -10.63 20.92 0.12
C GLN A 58 -9.41 19.97 0.11
N LEU A 59 -8.28 20.39 0.69
CA LEU A 59 -7.17 19.46 0.97
C LEU A 59 -7.53 18.55 2.16
N PRO A 60 -6.87 17.38 2.28
CA PRO A 60 -7.01 16.53 3.46
C PRO A 60 -6.75 17.34 4.74
N THR A 61 -7.57 17.13 5.76
CA THR A 61 -7.51 17.88 7.03
C THR A 61 -6.09 17.90 7.57
N GLY A 62 -5.61 19.10 7.94
CA GLY A 62 -4.26 19.30 8.46
C GLY A 62 -3.16 19.46 7.41
N TYR A 63 -3.47 19.32 6.12
CA TYR A 63 -2.56 19.65 5.02
C TYR A 63 -2.82 21.06 4.46
N SER A 64 -1.76 21.71 3.98
CA SER A 64 -1.84 23.03 3.33
C SER A 64 -0.79 23.17 2.22
N GLY A 65 -1.21 23.76 1.11
CA GLY A 65 -0.38 24.05 -0.06
C GLY A 65 0.24 25.44 0.04
N TRP A 66 1.52 25.53 -0.28
CA TRP A 66 2.31 26.76 -0.21
C TRP A 66 3.21 26.88 -1.41
N GLN A 67 3.48 28.10 -1.83
CA GLN A 67 4.37 28.34 -2.95
C GLN A 67 5.22 29.59 -2.77
N ARG A 68 6.33 29.62 -3.51
CA ARG A 68 7.24 30.77 -3.56
C ARG A 68 7.74 30.95 -4.98
N THR A 69 7.62 32.17 -5.47
CA THR A 69 8.16 32.54 -6.77
C THR A 69 9.62 32.96 -6.62
N ARG A 70 10.54 32.24 -7.26
CA ARG A 70 11.93 32.66 -7.46
C ARG A 70 12.02 33.48 -8.74
N GLN A 71 12.66 34.64 -8.64
CA GLN A 71 13.07 35.43 -9.79
C GLN A 71 14.58 35.24 -9.98
N TYR A 72 14.98 34.89 -11.20
CA TYR A 72 16.39 34.78 -11.57
C TYR A 72 16.87 36.07 -12.24
N PRO A 73 18.18 36.39 -12.19
CA PRO A 73 18.73 37.60 -12.80
C PRO A 73 18.48 37.75 -14.30
N ASP A 74 18.25 36.63 -15.00
CA ASP A 74 17.92 36.58 -16.42
C ASP A 74 16.42 36.77 -16.73
N GLY A 75 15.62 37.12 -15.72
CA GLY A 75 14.18 37.34 -15.87
C GLY A 75 13.32 36.07 -15.81
N ARG A 76 13.93 34.87 -15.73
CA ARG A 76 13.16 33.63 -15.56
C ARG A 76 12.45 33.62 -14.21
N ARG A 77 11.22 33.11 -14.19
CA ARG A 77 10.41 32.91 -12.98
C ARG A 77 10.18 31.42 -12.76
N HIS A 78 10.44 30.95 -11.54
CA HIS A 78 10.14 29.57 -11.14
C HIS A 78 9.27 29.58 -9.88
N VAL A 79 8.19 28.80 -9.89
CA VAL A 79 7.31 28.67 -8.72
C VAL A 79 7.64 27.36 -8.01
N ASP A 80 8.30 27.47 -6.86
CA ASP A 80 8.43 26.33 -5.96
C ASP A 80 7.08 26.06 -5.31
N ARG A 81 6.67 24.80 -5.24
CA ARG A 81 5.43 24.39 -4.56
C ARG A 81 5.74 23.37 -3.48
N TYR A 82 5.11 23.56 -2.33
CA TYR A 82 5.30 22.74 -1.16
C TYR A 82 3.96 22.34 -0.55
N LEU A 83 3.88 21.13 -0.06
CA LEU A 83 2.74 20.65 0.72
C LEU A 83 3.19 20.38 2.14
N TYR A 84 2.60 21.09 3.08
CA TYR A 84 2.82 20.93 4.52
C TYR A 84 1.69 20.14 5.16
N GLY A 85 1.93 19.64 6.37
CA GLY A 85 0.95 18.92 7.17
C GLY A 85 1.32 17.48 7.51
N HIS A 86 2.40 16.93 6.95
CA HIS A 86 2.80 15.54 7.24
C HIS A 86 3.21 15.35 8.73
N PRO A 87 2.86 14.23 9.39
CA PRO A 87 3.17 13.96 10.80
C PRO A 87 4.64 14.11 11.20
N SER A 88 5.57 13.85 10.28
CA SER A 88 7.01 14.04 10.54
C SER A 88 7.44 15.50 10.68
N GLY A 89 6.53 16.47 10.52
CA GLY A 89 6.82 17.90 10.53
C GLY A 89 7.53 18.41 9.27
N ARG A 90 7.84 17.52 8.31
CA ARG A 90 8.50 17.84 7.05
C ARG A 90 7.47 18.11 5.94
N ARG A 91 7.89 18.82 4.89
CA ARG A 91 7.06 19.13 3.72
C ARG A 91 7.38 18.24 2.52
N PHE A 92 6.39 18.00 1.67
CA PHE A 92 6.63 17.49 0.32
C PHE A 92 6.97 18.65 -0.61
N ASP A 93 7.95 18.46 -1.49
CA ASP A 93 8.39 19.41 -2.51
C ASP A 93 7.86 19.08 -3.91
N SER A 94 7.11 17.98 -4.06
CA SER A 94 6.47 17.61 -5.31
C SER A 94 5.19 16.80 -5.11
N MET A 95 4.28 16.91 -6.07
CA MET A 95 3.01 16.17 -6.07
C MET A 95 3.20 14.64 -6.08
N PRO A 96 4.09 14.05 -6.92
CA PRO A 96 4.26 12.60 -6.92
C PRO A 96 4.70 12.04 -5.55
N LYS A 97 5.58 12.75 -4.84
CA LYS A 97 6.02 12.35 -3.50
C LYS A 97 4.88 12.40 -2.47
N ALA A 98 4.06 13.46 -2.53
CA ALA A 98 2.89 13.60 -1.68
C ALA A 98 1.82 12.54 -2.00
N TRP A 99 1.62 12.23 -3.29
CA TRP A 99 0.63 11.25 -3.72
C TRP A 99 0.91 9.86 -3.18
N THR A 100 2.18 9.41 -3.12
CA THR A 100 2.52 8.11 -2.50
C THR A 100 1.98 8.01 -1.07
N HIS A 101 2.04 9.10 -0.31
CA HIS A 101 1.51 9.15 1.05
C HIS A 101 -0.02 9.10 1.08
N PHE A 102 -0.69 9.96 0.31
CA PHE A 102 -2.16 9.97 0.27
C PHE A 102 -2.75 8.69 -0.30
N GLN A 103 -2.09 8.09 -1.28
CA GLN A 103 -2.49 6.81 -1.81
C GLN A 103 -2.42 5.72 -0.72
N HIS A 104 -1.33 5.66 0.03
CA HIS A 104 -1.22 4.75 1.17
C HIS A 104 -2.33 5.03 2.21
N TRP A 105 -2.59 6.29 2.49
CA TRP A 105 -3.65 6.68 3.42
C TRP A 105 -5.04 6.24 2.93
N LEU A 106 -5.33 6.42 1.64
CA LEU A 106 -6.58 5.96 1.02
C LEU A 106 -6.72 4.43 1.02
N GLU A 107 -5.62 3.69 0.91
CA GLU A 107 -5.61 2.23 0.88
C GLU A 107 -5.68 1.60 2.28
N PHE A 108 -4.99 2.20 3.26
CA PHE A 108 -4.75 1.56 4.56
C PHE A 108 -5.32 2.34 5.76
N GLY A 109 -5.60 3.64 5.60
CA GLY A 109 -6.15 4.49 6.66
C GLY A 109 -5.20 4.76 7.83
N HIS A 110 -3.89 4.48 7.66
CA HIS A 110 -2.86 4.69 8.69
C HIS A 110 -1.47 4.90 8.07
N GLY A 111 -0.55 5.53 8.81
CA GLY A 111 0.82 5.80 8.36
C GLY A 111 1.79 4.63 8.47
N ASN A 112 1.43 3.57 9.22
CA ASN A 112 2.29 2.40 9.40
C ASN A 112 2.59 1.74 8.06
N GLY A 113 3.88 1.54 7.78
CA GLY A 113 4.33 0.93 6.53
C GLY A 113 4.27 1.83 5.30
N CYS A 114 4.05 3.14 5.47
CA CYS A 114 3.93 4.06 4.34
C CYS A 114 5.26 4.16 3.55
N PRO A 115 5.24 3.90 2.23
CA PRO A 115 6.43 3.95 1.38
C PRO A 115 6.78 5.37 0.93
N CYS A 116 6.16 6.41 1.50
CA CYS A 116 6.47 7.78 1.10
C CYS A 116 7.85 8.20 1.63
N VAL A 117 8.43 9.21 0.98
CA VAL A 117 9.78 9.73 1.30
C VAL A 117 9.89 10.33 2.71
N LEU A 118 8.77 10.66 3.34
CA LEU A 118 8.73 11.25 4.69
C LEU A 118 8.45 10.22 5.80
N CYS A 119 7.97 9.02 5.45
CA CYS A 119 7.71 7.91 6.38
C CYS A 119 8.82 6.84 6.38
N GLY A 120 9.79 6.92 5.47
CA GLY A 120 10.93 5.99 5.40
C GLY A 120 11.07 5.23 4.08
N GLY A 121 10.22 5.49 3.09
CA GLY A 121 10.39 4.95 1.74
C GLY A 121 11.56 5.60 0.99
N ARG A 122 12.32 4.79 0.25
CA ARG A 122 13.43 5.29 -0.60
C ARG A 122 12.88 6.28 -1.64
N THR A 123 13.61 7.36 -1.89
CA THR A 123 13.23 8.43 -2.83
C THR A 123 12.90 7.89 -4.22
N VAL A 124 11.68 8.15 -4.69
CA VAL A 124 11.30 7.93 -6.08
C VAL A 124 11.98 9.02 -6.93
N THR A 125 13.14 8.73 -7.50
CA THR A 125 13.65 9.47 -8.65
C THR A 125 12.68 9.24 -9.81
N ALA A 126 12.16 10.33 -10.37
CA ALA A 126 11.20 10.26 -11.47
C ALA A 126 11.83 9.56 -12.68
N THR A 127 11.35 8.37 -13.02
CA THR A 127 11.67 7.69 -14.28
C THR A 127 10.61 8.06 -15.33
N PRO A 128 10.95 8.26 -16.61
CA PRO A 128 9.99 8.63 -17.64
C PRO A 128 8.98 7.50 -17.85
N GLN A 129 7.75 7.88 -18.18
CA GLN A 129 6.70 6.94 -18.57
C GLN A 129 7.12 6.19 -19.84
N ILE A 130 7.43 4.89 -19.71
CA ILE A 130 7.51 3.99 -20.86
C ILE A 130 6.22 3.18 -20.87
N ALA A 131 5.57 3.17 -22.04
CA ALA A 131 4.40 2.37 -22.34
C ALA A 131 4.63 0.91 -21.93
N HIS A 132 3.64 0.34 -21.24
CA HIS A 132 3.69 -1.05 -20.78
C HIS A 132 3.46 -1.98 -21.97
N GLU A 133 4.53 -2.26 -22.71
CA GLU A 133 4.61 -3.39 -23.62
C GLU A 133 4.90 -4.64 -22.78
N TYR A 134 4.01 -5.63 -22.83
CA TYR A 134 4.16 -6.89 -22.14
C TYR A 134 5.42 -7.61 -22.66
N SER A 135 6.44 -7.77 -21.83
CA SER A 135 7.57 -8.66 -22.10
C SER A 135 7.86 -9.58 -20.91
N PRO A 136 8.09 -10.89 -21.14
CA PRO A 136 8.19 -11.90 -20.10
C PRO A 136 9.65 -12.10 -19.67
N ALA A 137 9.96 -11.91 -18.39
CA ALA A 137 10.93 -12.67 -17.60
C ALA A 137 11.27 -11.95 -16.29
N VAL A 138 11.37 -12.74 -15.22
CA VAL A 138 11.84 -12.37 -13.87
C VAL A 138 10.86 -11.51 -13.05
N MET A 139 10.23 -12.17 -12.08
CA MET A 139 9.41 -11.54 -11.05
C MET A 139 10.22 -10.50 -10.27
N ASN A 140 10.02 -9.22 -10.57
CA ASN A 140 10.30 -8.13 -9.62
C ASN A 140 9.07 -7.98 -8.71
N LEU A 141 8.79 -8.99 -7.87
CA LEU A 141 7.96 -8.78 -6.70
C LEU A 141 8.80 -7.91 -5.75
N ASP A 142 8.42 -6.63 -5.61
CA ASP A 142 9.09 -5.69 -4.73
C ASP A 142 8.86 -6.09 -3.26
N CYS A 143 9.73 -6.97 -2.76
CA CYS A 143 9.64 -7.56 -1.43
C CYS A 143 9.85 -6.56 -0.31
N SER A 144 10.35 -5.36 -0.62
CA SER A 144 10.43 -4.26 0.34
C SER A 144 9.05 -3.76 0.77
N LYS A 145 8.02 -3.93 -0.08
CA LYS A 145 6.61 -3.61 0.23
C LYS A 145 5.91 -4.73 1.01
N ILE A 146 6.38 -5.97 0.86
CA ILE A 146 5.83 -7.14 1.57
C ILE A 146 6.16 -7.07 3.06
N ALA A 147 7.32 -6.52 3.44
CA ALA A 147 7.74 -6.45 4.84
C ALA A 147 6.87 -5.53 5.74
N LEU A 148 6.03 -4.67 5.15
CA LEU A 148 5.36 -3.59 5.89
C LEU A 148 3.87 -3.85 6.15
N THR A 149 3.29 -4.88 5.55
CA THR A 149 1.85 -5.19 5.68
C THR A 149 1.55 -6.63 6.06
N THR A 150 2.55 -7.49 6.26
CA THR A 150 2.29 -8.87 6.73
C THR A 150 1.60 -8.91 8.11
N PRO A 151 0.84 -9.98 8.42
CA PRO A 151 0.38 -10.25 9.78
C PRO A 151 1.49 -10.14 10.83
N TYR A 152 2.71 -10.57 10.51
CA TYR A 152 3.89 -10.39 11.35
C TYR A 152 4.21 -8.92 11.63
N SER A 153 4.27 -8.07 10.62
CA SER A 153 4.53 -6.63 10.81
C SER A 153 3.37 -5.90 11.51
N ILE A 154 2.13 -6.38 11.36
CA ILE A 154 0.96 -5.89 12.11
C ILE A 154 1.06 -6.21 13.60
N LEU A 155 1.76 -7.27 13.99
CA LEU A 155 2.06 -7.57 15.38
C LEU A 155 3.44 -7.07 15.83
N GLY A 156 4.27 -6.57 14.91
CA GLY A 156 5.65 -6.16 15.20
C GLY A 156 6.59 -7.35 15.43
N LEU A 157 6.35 -8.46 14.74
CA LEU A 157 7.05 -9.74 14.90
C LEU A 157 7.88 -10.10 13.66
N GLY A 158 8.85 -10.99 13.84
CA GLY A 158 9.56 -11.67 12.76
C GLY A 158 8.91 -13.00 12.37
N LEU A 159 9.29 -13.55 11.21
CA LEU A 159 8.77 -14.83 10.68
C LEU A 159 8.95 -16.01 11.63
N THR A 160 9.96 -15.96 12.50
CA THR A 160 10.31 -17.01 13.46
C THR A 160 9.57 -16.88 14.79
N ALA A 161 8.56 -16.00 14.90
CA ALA A 161 7.88 -15.76 16.16
C ALA A 161 7.11 -16.99 16.66
N THR A 162 7.22 -17.33 17.95
CA THR A 162 6.45 -18.45 18.54
C THR A 162 4.97 -18.07 18.72
N ASN A 163 4.09 -19.06 18.92
CA ASN A 163 2.68 -18.81 19.21
C ASN A 163 2.49 -17.95 20.48
N ASP A 164 3.35 -18.13 21.48
CA ASP A 164 3.32 -17.31 22.70
C ASP A 164 3.71 -15.85 22.40
N GLN A 165 4.72 -15.63 21.55
CA GLN A 165 5.10 -14.28 21.11
C GLN A 165 3.98 -13.62 20.29
N ILE A 166 3.27 -14.38 19.46
CA ILE A 166 2.10 -13.91 18.70
C ILE A 166 0.98 -13.46 19.66
N ARG A 167 0.62 -14.30 20.62
CA ARG A 167 -0.40 -13.99 21.63
C ARG A 167 -0.02 -12.78 22.46
N GLN A 168 1.22 -12.74 22.94
CA GLN A 168 1.72 -11.63 23.74
C GLN A 168 1.69 -10.32 22.95
N ALA A 169 2.19 -10.32 21.71
CA ALA A 169 2.20 -9.13 20.86
C ALA A 169 0.79 -8.63 20.54
N TYR A 170 -0.14 -9.55 20.25
CA TYR A 170 -1.55 -9.22 20.08
C TYR A 170 -2.13 -8.59 21.34
N THR A 171 -1.98 -9.22 22.51
CA THR A 171 -2.52 -8.70 23.78
C THR A 171 -1.96 -7.33 24.09
N SER A 172 -0.63 -7.14 23.99
CA SER A 172 0.00 -5.84 24.23
C SER A 172 -0.50 -4.75 23.28
N ARG A 173 -0.71 -5.07 22.00
CA ARG A 173 -1.25 -4.08 21.03
C ARG A 173 -2.73 -3.83 21.20
N PHE A 174 -3.52 -4.87 21.46
CA PHE A 174 -4.96 -4.77 21.66
C PHE A 174 -5.29 -3.83 22.82
N LEU A 175 -4.55 -3.93 23.93
CA LEU A 175 -4.76 -3.11 25.13
C LEU A 175 -4.48 -1.60 24.92
N VAL A 176 -3.72 -1.24 23.90
CA VAL A 176 -3.38 0.17 23.61
C VAL A 176 -4.19 0.76 22.47
N VAL A 177 -5.09 -0.01 21.84
CA VAL A 177 -5.99 0.56 20.82
C VAL A 177 -7.14 1.27 21.51
N GLU A 178 -7.16 2.59 21.38
CA GLU A 178 -8.28 3.42 21.80
C GLU A 178 -9.38 3.39 20.73
N ILE A 179 -10.61 3.07 21.15
CA ILE A 179 -11.81 3.22 20.32
C ILE A 179 -12.42 4.56 20.69
N ASP A 180 -12.07 5.59 19.91
CA ASP A 180 -12.53 6.97 20.09
C ASP A 180 -13.89 7.23 19.42
N SER A 181 -14.41 6.26 18.67
CA SER A 181 -15.66 6.37 17.93
C SER A 181 -16.32 5.01 17.67
N ASP A 182 -17.66 4.99 17.77
CA ASP A 182 -18.50 3.86 17.37
C ASP A 182 -18.57 3.67 15.85
N ASP A 183 -18.00 4.58 15.06
CA ASP A 183 -17.88 4.40 13.62
C ASP A 183 -17.01 3.16 13.31
N PRO A 184 -17.51 2.14 12.60
CA PRO A 184 -16.71 0.98 12.20
C PRO A 184 -15.56 1.35 11.25
N THR A 185 -15.62 2.55 10.66
CA THR A 185 -14.54 3.15 9.87
C THR A 185 -13.59 4.02 10.71
N SER A 186 -13.75 4.07 12.03
CA SER A 186 -12.78 4.72 12.91
C SER A 186 -11.43 4.00 12.90
N TYR A 187 -10.38 4.73 13.28
CA TYR A 187 -9.03 4.18 13.36
C TYR A 187 -8.95 3.05 14.40
N GLY A 188 -9.59 3.21 15.56
CA GLY A 188 -9.65 2.20 16.62
C GLY A 188 -10.27 0.89 16.12
N HIS A 189 -11.46 0.96 15.52
CA HIS A 189 -12.13 -0.22 14.95
C HIS A 189 -11.29 -0.92 13.88
N ARG A 190 -10.76 -0.18 12.90
CA ARG A 190 -9.93 -0.78 11.84
C ARG A 190 -8.65 -1.40 12.38
N SER A 191 -8.04 -0.79 13.39
CA SER A 191 -6.82 -1.31 14.04
C SER A 191 -7.11 -2.62 14.76
N LEU A 192 -8.20 -2.70 15.51
CA LEU A 192 -8.64 -3.94 16.17
C LEU A 192 -8.93 -5.05 15.16
N VAL A 193 -9.70 -4.76 14.11
CA VAL A 193 -9.98 -5.74 13.04
C VAL A 193 -8.69 -6.24 12.40
N SER A 194 -7.72 -5.35 12.18
CA SER A 194 -6.42 -5.72 11.62
C SER A 194 -5.61 -6.61 12.55
N LEU A 195 -5.56 -6.29 13.84
CA LEU A 195 -4.87 -7.08 14.86
C LEU A 195 -5.52 -8.46 15.03
N SER A 196 -6.84 -8.52 15.10
CA SER A 196 -7.59 -9.77 15.24
C SER A 196 -7.36 -10.69 14.04
N ARG A 197 -7.47 -10.17 12.81
CA ARG A 197 -7.19 -10.94 11.59
C ARG A 197 -5.73 -11.39 11.52
N ALA A 198 -4.78 -10.53 11.91
CA ALA A 198 -3.37 -10.90 11.93
C ALA A 198 -3.11 -12.05 12.92
N LYS A 199 -3.71 -11.99 14.12
CA LYS A 199 -3.63 -13.08 15.10
C LYS A 199 -4.27 -14.36 14.58
N GLU A 200 -5.49 -14.29 14.06
CA GLU A 200 -6.23 -15.44 13.51
C GLU A 200 -5.39 -16.17 12.45
N MET A 201 -4.83 -15.44 11.48
CA MET A 201 -3.98 -16.02 10.43
C MET A 201 -2.69 -16.63 10.97
N LEU A 202 -2.07 -16.02 11.98
CA LEU A 202 -0.80 -16.48 12.56
C LEU A 202 -0.97 -17.63 13.56
N GLU A 203 -2.15 -17.77 14.16
CA GLU A 203 -2.49 -18.92 15.00
C GLU A 203 -3.15 -20.06 14.21
N ASP A 204 -3.49 -19.84 12.93
CA ASP A 204 -4.03 -20.89 12.07
C ASP A 204 -2.95 -21.93 11.74
N GLU A 205 -3.00 -23.05 12.46
CA GLU A 205 -2.11 -24.20 12.29
C GLU A 205 -2.41 -25.02 11.03
N ARG A 206 -3.51 -24.75 10.32
CA ARG A 206 -3.80 -25.42 9.06
C ARG A 206 -2.69 -25.12 8.05
N PRO A 207 -2.38 -26.06 7.12
CA PRO A 207 -1.34 -25.86 6.09
C PRO A 207 -1.52 -24.62 5.20
N ILE A 208 -2.74 -24.10 5.18
CA ILE A 208 -3.21 -22.94 4.40
C ILE A 208 -3.14 -21.62 5.17
N GLY A 209 -2.95 -21.64 6.49
CA GLY A 209 -2.87 -20.46 7.35
C GLY A 209 -1.45 -19.91 7.43
N ARG A 210 -0.86 -19.93 8.63
CA ARG A 210 0.50 -19.42 8.87
C ARG A 210 1.55 -20.06 7.97
N GLN A 211 1.46 -21.37 7.73
CA GLN A 211 2.46 -22.10 6.94
C GLN A 211 2.50 -21.67 5.48
N LEU A 212 1.36 -21.42 4.85
CA LEU A 212 1.29 -20.92 3.48
C LEU A 212 1.76 -19.47 3.38
N LEU A 213 1.39 -18.64 4.36
CA LEU A 213 1.90 -17.27 4.47
C LEU A 213 3.43 -17.25 4.57
N ASP A 214 4.02 -18.11 5.42
CA ASP A 214 5.47 -18.24 5.58
C ASP A 214 6.14 -18.66 4.28
N ARG A 215 5.56 -19.65 3.57
CA ARG A 215 6.03 -20.05 2.24
C ARG A 215 5.97 -18.91 1.23
N CYS A 216 4.89 -18.14 1.20
CA CYS A 216 4.76 -16.96 0.33
C CYS A 216 5.83 -15.91 0.64
N ILE A 217 6.07 -15.61 1.92
CA ILE A 217 7.06 -14.60 2.30
C ILE A 217 8.48 -15.08 2.02
N ARG A 218 8.82 -16.35 2.26
CA ARG A 218 10.13 -16.92 1.90
C ARG A 218 10.33 -16.97 0.38
N PHE A 219 9.31 -17.39 -0.36
CA PHE A 219 9.34 -17.38 -1.83
C PHE A 219 9.61 -15.98 -2.37
N ALA A 220 8.92 -14.97 -1.83
CA ALA A 220 9.13 -13.60 -2.22
C ALA A 220 10.54 -13.10 -1.82
N LYS A 221 10.92 -13.20 -0.55
CA LYS A 221 12.16 -12.60 -0.03
C LYS A 221 13.44 -13.30 -0.47
N GLU A 222 13.42 -14.62 -0.52
CA GLU A 222 14.63 -15.44 -0.64
C GLU A 222 14.73 -16.12 -2.01
N GLY A 223 13.68 -16.04 -2.83
CA GLY A 223 13.58 -16.81 -4.07
C GLY A 223 13.48 -18.33 -3.83
N GLN A 224 13.35 -18.77 -2.57
CA GLN A 224 13.19 -20.17 -2.19
C GLN A 224 11.88 -20.72 -2.76
N GLY A 225 11.97 -21.78 -3.57
CA GLY A 225 10.83 -22.36 -4.31
C GLY A 225 10.89 -22.13 -5.83
N LYS A 226 11.90 -21.42 -6.34
CA LYS A 226 12.25 -21.46 -7.77
C LYS A 226 12.61 -22.89 -8.23
N ASP A 227 13.34 -23.61 -7.40
CA ASP A 227 13.86 -24.95 -7.73
C ASP A 227 12.91 -26.09 -7.29
N GLU A 228 12.00 -25.79 -6.36
CA GLU A 228 11.03 -26.75 -5.82
C GLU A 228 9.61 -26.16 -5.71
N PRO A 229 8.98 -25.79 -6.84
CA PRO A 229 7.67 -25.15 -6.84
C PRO A 229 6.55 -26.07 -6.31
N TRP A 230 6.77 -27.39 -6.30
CA TRP A 230 5.88 -28.41 -5.72
C TRP A 230 5.66 -28.22 -4.22
N ASN A 231 6.70 -27.85 -3.48
CA ASN A 231 6.65 -27.59 -2.04
C ASN A 231 5.79 -26.36 -1.70
N PHE A 232 5.56 -25.46 -2.67
CA PHE A 232 4.77 -24.25 -2.47
C PHE A 232 3.27 -24.57 -2.29
N LEU A 233 2.68 -25.39 -3.17
CA LEU A 233 1.29 -25.85 -3.01
C LEU A 233 1.15 -27.10 -2.14
N GLY A 234 2.27 -27.70 -1.71
CA GLY A 234 2.26 -28.93 -0.92
C GLY A 234 1.86 -30.15 -1.76
N VAL A 235 2.24 -30.15 -3.04
CA VAL A 235 2.01 -31.27 -3.96
C VAL A 235 3.32 -32.04 -4.18
N ALA A 236 3.20 -33.32 -4.51
CA ALA A 236 4.35 -34.16 -4.82
C ALA A 236 5.06 -33.68 -6.11
N ARG A 237 6.34 -34.02 -6.27
CA ARG A 237 7.15 -33.61 -7.43
C ARG A 237 6.66 -34.22 -8.74
N ASP A 238 6.04 -35.38 -8.66
CA ASP A 238 5.42 -36.13 -9.75
C ASP A 238 3.91 -35.84 -9.87
N ALA A 239 3.41 -34.77 -9.24
CA ALA A 239 2.00 -34.41 -9.31
C ALA A 239 1.57 -34.12 -10.75
N SER A 240 0.41 -34.66 -11.12
CA SER A 240 -0.23 -34.38 -12.41
C SER A 240 -0.72 -32.93 -12.48
N GLU A 241 -0.96 -32.44 -13.71
CA GLU A 241 -1.58 -31.14 -13.93
C GLU A 241 -2.91 -30.99 -13.18
N GLU A 242 -3.72 -32.04 -13.12
CA GLU A 242 -5.00 -32.06 -12.39
C GLU A 242 -4.80 -31.92 -10.86
N GLN A 243 -3.77 -32.56 -10.31
CA GLN A 243 -3.42 -32.45 -8.89
C GLN A 243 -2.92 -31.04 -8.55
N ILE A 244 -2.13 -30.43 -9.45
CA ILE A 244 -1.66 -29.05 -9.31
C ILE A 244 -2.84 -28.06 -9.36
N GLU A 245 -3.76 -28.23 -10.32
CA GLU A 245 -4.93 -27.36 -10.45
C GLU A 245 -5.86 -27.49 -9.23
N THR A 246 -6.07 -28.72 -8.75
CA THR A 246 -6.87 -28.98 -7.55
C THR A 246 -6.27 -28.27 -6.33
N ALA A 247 -4.95 -28.43 -6.11
CA ALA A 247 -4.26 -27.76 -5.01
C ALA A 247 -4.30 -26.24 -5.13
N TYR A 248 -4.18 -25.70 -6.34
CA TYR A 248 -4.33 -24.28 -6.63
C TYR A 248 -5.72 -23.76 -6.27
N GLN A 249 -6.79 -24.44 -6.72
CA GLN A 249 -8.16 -24.01 -6.43
C GLN A 249 -8.48 -24.08 -4.94
N VAL A 250 -8.02 -25.11 -4.23
CA VAL A 250 -8.16 -25.23 -2.77
C VAL A 250 -7.44 -24.08 -2.05
N CYS A 251 -6.18 -23.78 -2.43
CA CYS A 251 -5.44 -22.67 -1.84
C CYS A 251 -6.11 -21.32 -2.14
N LYS A 252 -6.57 -21.11 -3.37
CA LYS A 252 -7.26 -19.90 -3.81
C LYS A 252 -8.57 -19.67 -3.07
N ALA A 253 -9.41 -20.70 -2.95
CA ALA A 253 -10.71 -20.61 -2.27
C ALA A 253 -10.53 -20.22 -0.81
N ASN A 254 -9.63 -20.91 -0.08
CA ASN A 254 -9.34 -20.61 1.31
C ASN A 254 -8.79 -19.19 1.54
N TRP A 255 -8.03 -18.65 0.58
CA TRP A 255 -7.47 -17.30 0.71
C TRP A 255 -8.39 -16.18 0.22
N SER A 256 -9.36 -16.50 -0.63
CA SER A 256 -10.35 -15.53 -1.10
C SER A 256 -11.23 -14.97 0.03
N GLU A 257 -11.36 -15.71 1.14
CA GLU A 257 -12.02 -15.24 2.37
C GLU A 257 -11.27 -14.09 3.07
N TYR A 258 -9.96 -13.95 2.82
CA TYR A 258 -9.12 -12.91 3.40
C TYR A 258 -8.99 -11.69 2.47
N GLU A 259 -10.09 -10.95 2.26
CA GLU A 259 -10.19 -9.82 1.31
C GLU A 259 -8.99 -8.86 1.28
N ARG A 260 -8.36 -8.57 2.43
CA ARG A 260 -7.26 -7.61 2.55
C ARG A 260 -5.88 -8.18 2.18
N TRP A 261 -5.68 -9.49 2.35
CA TRP A 261 -4.39 -10.18 2.17
C TRP A 261 -4.36 -11.08 0.93
N ALA A 262 -5.54 -11.41 0.40
CA ALA A 262 -5.73 -12.19 -0.79
C ALA A 262 -4.87 -11.73 -1.97
N PRO A 263 -4.72 -10.43 -2.32
CA PRO A 263 -4.02 -10.06 -3.56
C PRO A 263 -2.54 -10.49 -3.59
N LEU A 264 -1.83 -10.46 -2.45
CA LEU A 264 -0.43 -10.88 -2.39
C LEU A 264 -0.31 -12.40 -2.45
N VAL A 265 -1.10 -13.09 -1.64
CA VAL A 265 -1.03 -14.55 -1.53
C VAL A 265 -1.53 -15.22 -2.79
N LEU A 266 -2.61 -14.69 -3.40
CA LEU A 266 -3.11 -15.13 -4.70
C LEU A 266 -2.05 -14.97 -5.79
N ARG A 267 -1.31 -13.86 -5.83
CA ARG A 267 -0.19 -13.70 -6.78
C ARG A 267 0.91 -14.74 -6.57
N CYS A 268 1.23 -15.09 -5.33
CA CYS A 268 2.21 -16.14 -5.04
C CYS A 268 1.69 -17.53 -5.42
N ILE A 269 0.39 -17.78 -5.19
CA ILE A 269 -0.30 -19.02 -5.58
C ILE A 269 -0.34 -19.17 -7.12
N GLU A 270 -0.70 -18.12 -7.85
CA GLU A 270 -0.66 -18.08 -9.32
C GLU A 270 0.76 -18.28 -9.87
N ALA A 271 1.75 -17.63 -9.24
CA ALA A 271 3.16 -17.78 -9.57
C ALA A 271 3.64 -19.23 -9.41
N GLY A 272 3.33 -19.85 -8.26
CA GLY A 272 3.66 -21.23 -7.95
C GLY A 272 3.04 -22.19 -8.96
N ARG A 273 1.73 -22.06 -9.22
CA ARG A 273 1.02 -22.82 -10.25
C ARG A 273 1.73 -22.73 -11.61
N GLY A 274 2.00 -21.51 -12.08
CA GLY A 274 2.66 -21.30 -13.36
C GLY A 274 4.06 -21.93 -13.44
N ALA A 275 4.81 -21.95 -12.33
CA ALA A 275 6.11 -22.60 -12.28
C ALA A 275 6.01 -24.13 -12.38
N MET A 276 5.06 -24.77 -11.69
CA MET A 276 4.85 -26.21 -11.79
C MET A 276 4.39 -26.65 -13.18
N LEU A 277 3.44 -25.92 -13.79
CA LEU A 277 2.96 -26.26 -15.13
C LEU A 277 4.07 -26.18 -16.19
N ARG A 278 4.99 -25.21 -16.09
CA ARG A 278 6.16 -25.13 -16.96
C ARG A 278 7.18 -26.24 -16.73
N ALA A 279 7.26 -26.79 -15.52
CA ALA A 279 8.16 -27.91 -15.24
C ALA A 279 7.63 -29.25 -15.75
N LEU A 280 6.33 -29.32 -16.12
CA LEU A 280 5.72 -30.48 -16.78
C LEU A 280 5.84 -30.46 -18.31
N SER A 281 6.13 -29.30 -18.91
CA SER A 281 6.30 -29.11 -20.37
C SER A 281 7.75 -29.25 -20.81
#